data_AF-A0A9N9MEF1-F1
#
_entry.id   AF-A0A9N9MEF1-F1
#
_cell.length_a   1.000
_cell.length_b   1.000
_cell.length_c   1.000
_cell.angle_alpha   90.00
_cell.angle_beta   90.00
_cell.angle_gamma   90.00
#
_symmetry.space_group_name_H-M   'P 1'
#
loop_
_entity.id
_entity.type
_entity.pdbx_description
1 polymer ?
#
loop_
_entity_poly.entity_id
_entity_poly.type
_entity_poly.pdbx_seq_one_letter_code
_entity_poly.pdbx_strand_id
1 'polypeptide(L)'
;MASTRKVAVVTGSNKGIGLAIVKGLCEKYDGDVYLTSRDPGRGQAAVESLKKLNLNPLYHQLDITDQDSVNTFRDYLKSKHGGIDVLINNAAIAFKAAATEPFAIQAKETIRVNYFGTLRVCEALFPLLRQNGRVVNVSSVVGHLLRITKEDLRNKLNSPTLDLATLNQLMERYVK
;
A
#
# COMPACT_ATOMS: atom_id res chain seq x y z
N MET A 1 6.52 -23.19 22.20
CA MET A 1 6.82 -21.94 21.49
C MET A 1 5.53 -21.13 21.46
N ALA A 2 5.54 -19.86 21.87
CA ALA A 2 4.33 -19.04 21.83
C ALA A 2 3.84 -18.98 20.37
N SER A 3 2.58 -19.36 20.15
CA SER A 3 1.95 -19.22 18.84
C SER A 3 1.97 -17.74 18.46
N THR A 4 2.84 -17.35 17.53
CA THR A 4 2.88 -15.96 17.02
C THR A 4 1.63 -15.75 16.18
N ARG A 5 0.70 -14.95 16.68
CA ARG A 5 -0.54 -14.59 15.98
C ARG A 5 -0.23 -14.09 14.56
N LYS A 6 -1.05 -14.48 13.58
CA LYS A 6 -0.85 -14.05 12.19
C LYS A 6 -1.12 -12.56 12.06
N VAL A 7 -0.42 -11.89 11.16
CA VAL A 7 -0.53 -10.43 10.99
C VAL A 7 -0.85 -10.07 9.55
N ALA A 8 -1.95 -9.33 9.36
CA ALA A 8 -2.33 -8.71 8.12
C ALA A 8 -2.20 -7.19 8.20
N VAL A 9 -1.57 -6.57 7.21
CA VAL A 9 -1.36 -5.13 7.12
C VAL A 9 -2.06 -4.60 5.88
N VAL A 10 -2.84 -3.53 6.02
CA VAL A 10 -3.48 -2.83 4.90
C VAL A 10 -3.01 -1.38 4.86
N THR A 11 -2.39 -0.96 3.76
CA THR A 11 -1.95 0.44 3.60
C THR A 11 -3.12 1.34 3.21
N GLY A 12 -3.20 2.55 3.80
CA GLY A 12 -4.19 3.57 3.40
C GLY A 12 -5.64 3.14 3.57
N SER A 13 -5.95 2.49 4.70
CA SER A 13 -7.20 1.78 4.94
C SER A 13 -8.18 2.52 5.85
N ASN A 14 -8.06 3.84 5.98
CA ASN A 14 -8.99 4.66 6.76
C ASN A 14 -10.30 4.98 6.02
N LYS A 15 -10.43 4.63 4.73
CA LYS A 15 -11.64 4.85 3.92
C LYS A 15 -11.69 3.92 2.70
N GLY A 16 -12.82 3.92 2.00
CA GLY A 16 -12.96 3.29 0.69
C GLY A 16 -12.62 1.79 0.68
N ILE A 17 -11.93 1.35 -0.38
CA ILE A 17 -11.56 -0.06 -0.59
C ILE A 17 -10.74 -0.59 0.60
N GLY A 18 -9.72 0.14 1.04
CA GLY A 18 -8.89 -0.30 2.17
C GLY A 18 -9.68 -0.51 3.47
N LEU A 19 -10.66 0.34 3.77
CA LEU A 19 -11.53 0.15 4.94
C LEU A 19 -12.41 -1.10 4.81
N ALA A 20 -12.95 -1.35 3.62
CA ALA A 20 -13.73 -2.55 3.34
C ALA A 20 -12.87 -3.83 3.43
N ILE A 21 -11.62 -3.76 2.98
CA ILE A 21 -10.65 -4.85 3.12
C ILE A 21 -10.38 -5.13 4.61
N VAL A 22 -10.08 -4.10 5.42
CA VAL A 22 -9.87 -4.27 6.87
C VAL A 22 -11.10 -4.87 7.52
N LYS A 23 -12.31 -4.39 7.18
CA LYS A 23 -13.57 -4.96 7.67
C LYS A 23 -13.64 -6.47 7.38
N GLY A 24 -13.49 -6.86 6.11
CA GLY A 24 -13.57 -8.27 5.70
C GLY A 24 -12.48 -9.14 6.30
N LEU A 25 -11.28 -8.58 6.53
CA LEU A 25 -10.21 -9.27 7.26
C LEU A 25 -10.59 -9.46 8.73
N CYS A 26 -11.07 -8.43 9.43
CA CYS A 26 -11.49 -8.57 10.83
C CYS A 26 -12.62 -9.59 11.01
N GLU A 27 -13.47 -9.79 10.01
CA GLU A 27 -14.56 -10.79 10.03
C GLU A 27 -14.08 -12.24 9.82
N LYS A 28 -12.95 -12.45 9.11
CA LYS A 28 -12.59 -13.77 8.55
C LYS A 28 -11.17 -14.23 8.86
N TYR A 29 -10.28 -13.31 9.18
CA TYR A 29 -8.86 -13.57 9.36
C TYR A 29 -8.57 -13.89 10.82
N ASP A 30 -8.06 -15.09 11.07
CA ASP A 30 -7.58 -15.48 12.40
C ASP A 30 -6.20 -14.88 12.66
N GLY A 31 -6.19 -13.63 13.11
CA GLY A 31 -4.97 -12.88 13.37
C GLY A 31 -5.20 -11.44 13.79
N ASP A 32 -4.12 -10.67 13.80
CA ASP A 32 -4.11 -9.23 14.00
C ASP A 32 -4.21 -8.53 12.64
N VAL A 33 -5.13 -7.58 12.54
CA VAL A 33 -5.38 -6.80 11.32
C VAL A 33 -5.01 -5.36 11.58
N TYR A 34 -4.02 -4.84 10.87
CA TYR A 34 -3.59 -3.45 10.95
C TYR A 34 -4.31 -2.58 9.93
N LEU A 35 -5.11 -1.65 10.46
CA LEU A 35 -5.59 -0.47 9.76
C LEU A 35 -4.50 0.60 9.81
N THR A 36 -4.08 1.11 8.66
CA THR A 36 -3.08 2.18 8.59
C THR A 36 -3.58 3.39 7.81
N SER A 37 -3.02 4.55 8.13
CA SER A 37 -3.24 5.78 7.36
C SER A 37 -2.19 6.82 7.70
N ARG A 38 -1.98 7.76 6.77
CA ARG A 38 -1.09 8.90 6.98
C ARG A 38 -1.56 9.80 8.11
N ASP A 39 -2.86 10.07 8.15
CA ASP A 39 -3.49 10.97 9.12
C ASP A 39 -4.00 10.16 10.32
N PRO A 40 -3.46 10.37 11.54
CA PRO A 40 -3.90 9.68 12.74
C PRO A 40 -5.40 9.79 12.95
N GLY A 41 -5.94 11.01 13.00
CA GLY A 41 -7.34 11.26 13.35
C GLY A 41 -8.33 10.51 12.46
N ARG A 42 -8.10 10.49 11.15
CA ARG A 42 -8.89 9.71 10.18
C ARG A 42 -8.73 8.21 10.40
N GLY A 43 -7.52 7.75 10.75
CA GLY A 43 -7.24 6.38 11.12
C GLY A 43 -8.00 5.92 12.36
N GLN A 44 -7.95 6.70 13.44
CA GLN A 44 -8.70 6.39 14.67
C GLN A 44 -10.22 6.44 14.43
N ALA A 45 -10.72 7.43 13.69
CA ALA A 45 -12.14 7.49 13.33
C ALA A 45 -12.60 6.23 12.57
N ALA A 46 -11.75 5.70 11.68
CA ALA A 46 -12.03 4.46 10.95
C ALA A 46 -12.05 3.24 11.88
N VAL A 47 -11.14 3.14 12.85
CA VAL A 47 -11.16 2.09 13.88
C VAL A 47 -12.44 2.14 14.70
N GLU A 48 -12.84 3.32 15.17
CA GLU A 48 -14.07 3.48 15.95
C GLU A 48 -15.32 3.11 15.14
N SER A 49 -15.32 3.37 13.82
CA SER A 49 -16.41 2.93 12.95
C SER A 49 -16.53 1.40 12.86
N LEU A 50 -15.40 0.69 12.90
CA LEU A 50 -15.37 -0.78 12.86
C LEU A 50 -15.68 -1.41 14.23
N LYS A 51 -15.28 -0.77 15.33
CA LYS A 51 -15.64 -1.20 16.69
C LYS A 51 -17.16 -1.22 16.92
N LYS A 52 -17.90 -0.28 16.32
CA LYS A 52 -19.38 -0.28 16.34
C LYS A 52 -20.00 -1.52 15.70
N LEU A 53 -19.22 -2.26 14.89
CA LEU A 53 -19.60 -3.53 14.26
C LEU A 53 -19.02 -4.74 15.01
N ASN A 54 -18.52 -4.55 16.24
CA ASN A 54 -17.78 -5.55 17.03
C ASN A 54 -16.50 -6.06 16.37
N LEU A 55 -15.89 -5.27 15.48
CA LEU A 55 -14.59 -5.57 14.85
C LEU A 55 -13.48 -4.76 15.51
N ASN A 56 -12.32 -5.39 15.74
CA ASN A 56 -11.24 -4.82 16.53
C ASN A 56 -9.91 -4.75 15.77
N PRO A 57 -9.81 -3.96 14.67
CA PRO A 57 -8.52 -3.77 14.02
C PRO A 57 -7.55 -3.03 14.94
N LEU A 58 -6.27 -3.36 14.81
CA LEU A 58 -5.18 -2.57 15.37
C LEU A 58 -4.90 -1.37 14.47
N TYR A 59 -4.40 -0.29 15.06
CA TYR A 59 -4.00 0.90 14.33
C TYR A 59 -2.50 1.13 14.38
N HIS A 60 -1.94 1.59 13.26
CA HIS A 60 -0.64 2.27 13.25
C HIS A 60 -0.63 3.36 12.18
N GLN A 61 0.01 4.49 12.45
CA GLN A 61 0.21 5.54 11.46
C GLN A 61 1.17 5.04 10.37
N LEU A 62 0.86 5.32 9.10
CA LEU A 62 1.73 5.01 7.98
C LEU A 62 1.50 6.00 6.84
N ASP A 63 2.48 6.85 6.58
CA ASP A 63 2.62 7.57 5.33
C ASP A 63 3.62 6.84 4.44
N ILE A 64 3.12 6.19 3.38
CA ILE A 64 3.95 5.42 2.45
C ILE A 64 4.96 6.29 1.68
N THR A 65 4.77 7.61 1.68
CA THR A 65 5.65 8.56 1.01
C THR A 65 6.76 9.12 1.90
N ASP A 66 6.76 8.77 3.18
CA ASP A 66 7.74 9.20 4.17
C ASP A 66 8.57 8.00 4.64
N GLN A 67 9.89 8.10 4.47
CA GLN A 67 10.81 7.03 4.84
C GLN A 67 10.83 6.75 6.34
N ASP A 68 10.73 7.78 7.17
CA ASP A 68 10.80 7.63 8.63
C ASP A 68 9.51 7.03 9.18
N SER A 69 8.36 7.41 8.60
CA SER A 69 7.07 6.77 8.89
C SER A 69 7.11 5.27 8.56
N VAL A 70 7.62 4.89 7.38
CA VAL A 70 7.76 3.48 6.96
C VAL A 70 8.73 2.72 7.87
N ASN A 71 9.88 3.30 8.20
CA ASN A 71 10.87 2.70 9.10
C ASN A 71 10.28 2.47 10.50
N THR A 72 9.59 3.48 11.05
CA THR A 72 8.93 3.40 12.35
C THR A 72 7.91 2.26 12.38
N PHE A 73 7.09 2.14 11.35
CA PHE A 73 6.10 1.07 11.27
C PHE A 73 6.74 -0.31 11.09
N ARG A 74 7.78 -0.44 10.25
CA ARG A 74 8.56 -1.67 10.10
C ARG A 74 9.13 -2.13 11.44
N ASP A 75 9.77 -1.23 12.17
CA ASP A 75 10.46 -1.56 13.43
C ASP A 75 9.45 -1.93 14.52
N TYR A 76 8.30 -1.25 14.55
CA TYR A 76 7.18 -1.63 15.41
C TYR A 76 6.66 -3.04 15.09
N LEU A 77 6.40 -3.37 13.82
CA LEU A 77 5.93 -4.71 13.41
C LEU A 77 6.97 -5.78 13.77
N LYS A 78 8.25 -5.52 13.50
CA LYS A 78 9.35 -6.44 13.84
C LYS A 78 9.44 -6.66 15.34
N SER A 79 9.41 -5.60 16.14
CA SER A 79 9.51 -5.70 17.60
C SER A 79 8.31 -6.39 18.22
N LYS A 80 7.09 -6.13 17.71
CA LYS A 80 5.87 -6.63 18.33
C LYS A 80 5.47 -8.03 17.87
N HIS A 81 5.70 -8.34 16.60
CA HIS A 81 5.23 -9.58 15.97
C HIS A 81 6.36 -10.45 15.43
N GLY A 82 7.55 -9.90 15.21
CA GLY A 82 8.66 -10.62 14.57
C GLY A 82 8.45 -10.87 13.06
N GLY A 83 7.31 -10.48 12.48
CA GLY A 83 7.02 -10.64 11.06
C GLY A 83 5.56 -10.39 10.70
N ILE A 84 5.25 -10.47 9.41
CA ILE A 84 3.90 -10.33 8.84
C ILE A 84 3.55 -11.47 7.89
N ASP A 85 2.26 -11.77 7.76
CA ASP A 85 1.74 -12.87 6.93
C ASP A 85 1.01 -12.36 5.69
N VAL A 86 0.39 -11.18 5.77
CA VAL A 86 -0.32 -10.56 4.65
C VAL A 86 0.02 -9.07 4.57
N LEU A 87 0.48 -8.62 3.41
CA LEU A 87 0.64 -7.20 3.08
C LEU A 87 -0.30 -6.83 1.94
N ILE A 88 -1.20 -5.89 2.18
CA ILE A 88 -2.11 -5.35 1.17
C ILE A 88 -1.74 -3.90 0.89
N ASN A 89 -1.08 -3.69 -0.26
CA ASN A 89 -0.73 -2.37 -0.76
C ASN A 89 -1.96 -1.75 -1.43
N ASN A 90 -2.68 -0.93 -0.67
CA ASN A 90 -3.92 -0.25 -1.10
C ASN A 90 -3.79 1.27 -1.13
N ALA A 91 -2.87 1.87 -0.36
CA ALA A 91 -2.68 3.31 -0.33
C ALA A 91 -2.36 3.86 -1.73
N ALA A 92 -3.24 4.72 -2.22
CA ALA A 92 -3.11 5.37 -3.52
C ALA A 92 -3.87 6.69 -3.55
N ILE A 93 -3.54 7.54 -4.52
CA ILE A 93 -4.30 8.72 -4.88
C ILE A 93 -4.75 8.66 -6.34
N ALA A 94 -5.79 9.42 -6.63
CA ALA A 94 -6.19 9.78 -7.98
C ALA A 94 -6.73 11.21 -7.95
N PHE A 95 -6.28 12.04 -8.87
CA PHE A 95 -6.89 13.34 -9.09
C PHE A 95 -8.30 13.14 -9.68
N LYS A 96 -9.23 13.99 -9.27
CA LYS A 96 -10.58 13.99 -9.85
C LYS A 96 -10.51 14.59 -11.25
N ALA A 97 -11.48 14.26 -12.10
CA ALA A 97 -11.57 14.84 -13.45
C ALA A 97 -11.63 16.38 -13.45
N ALA A 98 -12.15 16.98 -12.37
CA ALA A 98 -12.23 18.43 -12.18
C ALA A 98 -10.99 19.05 -11.51
N ALA A 99 -9.90 18.29 -11.33
CA ALA A 99 -8.63 18.81 -10.80
C ALA A 99 -8.06 19.88 -11.75
N THR A 100 -7.61 21.00 -11.17
CA THR A 100 -7.08 22.15 -11.93
C THR A 100 -5.56 22.20 -11.94
N GLU A 101 -4.91 21.34 -11.17
CA GLU A 101 -3.46 21.24 -11.10
C GLU A 101 -2.88 20.87 -12.47
N PRO A 102 -1.74 21.45 -12.88
CA PRO A 102 -1.08 21.07 -14.13
C PRO A 102 -0.79 19.56 -14.18
N PHE A 103 -0.91 18.96 -15.36
CA PHE A 103 -0.69 17.52 -15.54
C PHE A 103 0.64 17.03 -14.97
N ALA A 104 1.73 17.81 -15.13
CA ALA A 104 3.03 17.47 -14.58
C ALA A 104 3.00 17.30 -13.04
N ILE A 105 2.24 18.14 -12.33
CA ILE A 105 2.06 18.05 -10.87
C ILE A 105 1.24 16.81 -10.53
N GLN A 106 0.15 16.57 -11.27
CA GLN A 106 -0.69 15.39 -11.06
C GLN A 106 0.10 14.10 -11.28
N ALA A 107 0.88 14.02 -12.36
CA ALA A 107 1.72 12.89 -12.71
C ALA A 107 2.79 12.64 -11.64
N LYS A 108 3.53 13.69 -11.25
CA LYS A 108 4.57 13.61 -10.21
C LYS A 108 4.02 13.10 -8.89
N GLU A 109 2.90 13.67 -8.43
CA GLU A 109 2.30 13.30 -7.15
C GLU A 109 1.71 11.88 -7.18
N THR A 110 1.08 11.50 -8.30
CA THR A 110 0.55 10.14 -8.49
C THR A 110 1.65 9.09 -8.49
N ILE A 111 2.76 9.32 -9.19
CA ILE A 111 3.91 8.41 -9.21
C ILE A 111 4.62 8.37 -7.84
N ARG A 112 4.74 9.51 -7.16
CA ARG A 112 5.32 9.60 -5.82
C ARG A 112 4.58 8.71 -4.83
N VAL A 113 3.24 8.72 -4.84
CA VAL A 113 2.42 7.92 -3.93
C VAL A 113 2.25 6.49 -4.43
N ASN A 114 1.66 6.31 -5.61
CA ASN A 114 1.14 5.00 -6.04
C ASN A 114 2.25 4.03 -6.45
N TYR A 115 3.38 4.54 -6.94
CA TYR A 115 4.53 3.72 -7.34
C TYR A 115 5.63 3.74 -6.30
N PHE A 116 6.31 4.87 -6.10
CA PHE A 116 7.47 4.94 -5.20
C PHE A 116 7.09 4.76 -3.73
N GLY A 117 5.90 5.22 -3.32
CA GLY A 117 5.38 4.95 -1.98
C GLY A 117 5.15 3.46 -1.73
N THR A 118 4.51 2.78 -2.68
CA THR A 118 4.31 1.32 -2.61
C THR A 118 5.64 0.57 -2.61
N LEU A 119 6.56 0.94 -3.51
CA LEU A 119 7.90 0.33 -3.58
C LEU A 119 8.64 0.44 -2.24
N ARG A 120 8.64 1.63 -1.63
CA ARG A 120 9.26 1.86 -0.31
C ARG A 120 8.69 0.96 0.78
N VAL A 121 7.37 0.77 0.82
CA VAL A 121 6.72 -0.14 1.77
C VAL A 121 7.16 -1.58 1.50
N CYS A 122 7.18 -2.00 0.24
CA CYS A 122 7.65 -3.34 -0.13
C CYS A 122 9.09 -3.56 0.31
N GLU A 123 10.02 -2.67 -0.02
CA GLU A 123 11.43 -2.78 0.37
C GLU A 123 11.61 -2.86 1.89
N ALA A 124 10.84 -2.09 2.66
CA ALA A 124 10.93 -2.08 4.11
C ALA A 124 10.28 -3.31 4.77
N LEU A 125 9.15 -3.80 4.25
CA LEU A 125 8.35 -4.84 4.89
C LEU A 125 8.59 -6.25 4.34
N PHE A 126 9.14 -6.40 3.12
CA PHE A 126 9.46 -7.71 2.56
C PHE A 126 10.42 -8.53 3.44
N PRO A 127 11.46 -7.94 4.07
CA PRO A 127 12.30 -8.67 5.02
C PRO A 127 11.55 -9.20 6.25
N LEU A 128 10.33 -8.72 6.52
CA LEU A 128 9.48 -9.18 7.62
C LEU A 128 8.44 -10.23 7.19
N LEU A 129 8.32 -10.54 5.90
CA LEU A 129 7.37 -11.55 5.43
C LEU A 129 7.75 -12.93 5.97
N ARG A 130 6.80 -13.57 6.66
CA ARG A 130 6.95 -14.94 7.13
C ARG A 130 6.88 -15.93 5.96
N GLN A 131 7.33 -17.17 6.22
CA GLN A 131 7.18 -18.26 5.25
C GLN A 131 5.71 -18.40 4.85
N ASN A 132 5.44 -18.50 3.54
CA ASN A 132 4.09 -18.50 2.94
C ASN A 132 3.31 -17.18 3.06
N GLY A 133 3.97 -16.08 3.41
CA GLY A 133 3.38 -14.75 3.39
C GLY A 133 2.83 -14.37 2.01
N ARG A 134 1.81 -13.50 2.00
CA ARG A 134 1.12 -13.05 0.78
C ARG A 134 1.20 -11.54 0.64
N VAL A 135 1.52 -11.09 -0.57
CA VAL A 135 1.47 -9.67 -0.93
C VAL A 135 0.37 -9.47 -1.97
N VAL A 136 -0.51 -8.50 -1.73
CA VAL A 136 -1.58 -8.11 -2.64
C VAL A 136 -1.41 -6.64 -3.00
N ASN A 137 -1.25 -6.35 -4.29
CA ASN A 137 -1.21 -4.98 -4.80
C ASN A 137 -2.58 -4.62 -5.36
N VAL A 138 -3.28 -3.69 -4.72
CA VAL A 138 -4.55 -3.16 -5.22
C VAL A 138 -4.25 -2.12 -6.29
N SER A 139 -4.43 -2.52 -7.55
CA SER A 139 -4.23 -1.66 -8.72
C SER A 139 -5.58 -1.11 -9.22
N SER A 140 -5.66 -0.76 -10.50
CA SER A 140 -6.85 -0.22 -11.15
C SER A 140 -6.97 -0.74 -12.59
N VAL A 141 -8.20 -0.76 -13.10
CA VAL A 141 -8.48 -1.00 -14.53
C VAL A 141 -7.79 -0.01 -15.46
N VAL A 142 -7.38 1.16 -14.96
CA VAL A 142 -6.58 2.13 -15.73
C VAL A 142 -5.12 1.72 -15.86
N GLY A 143 -4.64 0.75 -15.06
CA GLY A 143 -3.28 0.24 -15.08
C GLY A 143 -3.03 -0.86 -16.13
N HIS A 144 -4.04 -1.26 -16.90
CA HIS A 144 -3.84 -2.23 -17.98
C HIS A 144 -2.89 -1.70 -19.05
N LEU A 145 -1.90 -2.51 -19.45
CA LEU A 145 -0.93 -2.15 -20.51
C LEU A 145 -1.59 -1.76 -21.84
N LEU A 146 -2.77 -2.30 -22.14
CA LEU A 146 -3.57 -1.93 -23.33
C LEU A 146 -3.95 -0.43 -23.36
N ARG A 147 -3.91 0.26 -22.21
CA ARG A 147 -4.15 1.71 -22.11
C ARG A 147 -2.93 2.55 -22.51
N ILE A 148 -1.75 1.94 -22.66
CA ILE A 148 -0.52 2.63 -23.04
C ILE A 148 -0.41 2.68 -24.56
N THR A 149 -0.71 3.83 -25.17
CA THR A 149 -0.80 3.96 -26.62
C THR A 149 0.54 3.77 -27.35
N LYS A 150 1.65 4.15 -26.73
CA LYS A 150 3.00 3.97 -27.30
C LYS A 150 3.44 2.51 -27.21
N GLU A 151 3.62 1.88 -28.36
CA GLU A 151 3.97 0.45 -28.48
C GLU A 151 5.33 0.13 -27.84
N ASP A 152 6.34 0.96 -28.07
CA ASP A 152 7.68 0.76 -27.51
C ASP A 152 7.66 0.75 -25.97
N LEU A 153 6.90 1.68 -25.36
CA LEU A 153 6.73 1.76 -23.92
C LEU A 153 5.95 0.56 -23.37
N ARG A 154 4.90 0.14 -24.10
CA ARG A 154 4.12 -1.04 -23.75
C ARG A 154 4.98 -2.30 -23.76
N ASN A 155 5.81 -2.48 -24.78
CA ASN A 155 6.71 -3.63 -24.91
C ASN A 155 7.77 -3.63 -23.81
N LYS A 156 8.33 -2.46 -23.45
CA LYS A 156 9.25 -2.33 -22.30
C LYS A 156 8.60 -2.75 -20.99
N LEU A 157 7.38 -2.27 -20.73
CA LEU A 157 6.64 -2.59 -19.50
C LEU A 157 6.12 -4.03 -19.45
N ASN A 158 5.95 -4.68 -20.60
CA ASN A 158 5.56 -6.09 -20.71
C ASN A 158 6.77 -7.05 -20.77
N SER A 159 8.00 -6.54 -20.71
CA SER A 159 9.19 -7.37 -20.87
C SER A 159 9.33 -8.33 -19.68
N PRO A 160 9.55 -9.64 -19.90
CA PRO A 160 9.78 -10.59 -18.82
C PRO A 160 11.12 -10.37 -18.09
N THR A 161 12.01 -9.57 -18.68
CA THR A 161 13.31 -9.20 -18.12
C THR A 161 13.34 -7.79 -17.51
N LEU A 162 12.17 -7.15 -17.39
CA LEU A 162 12.08 -5.83 -16.77
C LEU A 162 12.48 -5.90 -15.29
N ASP A 163 13.55 -5.19 -14.94
CA ASP A 163 14.00 -5.07 -13.56
C ASP A 163 13.50 -3.76 -12.90
N LEU A 164 13.65 -3.69 -11.57
CA LEU A 164 13.23 -2.53 -10.80
C LEU A 164 14.03 -1.26 -11.17
N ALA A 165 15.32 -1.40 -11.51
CA ALA A 165 16.14 -0.25 -11.87
C ALA A 165 15.63 0.42 -13.16
N THR A 166 15.35 -0.38 -14.19
CA THR A 166 14.78 0.07 -15.46
C THR A 166 13.38 0.65 -15.25
N LEU A 167 12.55 -0.01 -14.44
CA LEU A 167 11.20 0.48 -14.14
C LEU A 167 11.25 1.83 -13.39
N ASN A 168 12.13 1.99 -12.41
CA ASN A 168 12.34 3.26 -11.71
C ASN A 168 12.74 4.37 -12.68
N GLN A 169 13.69 4.11 -13.59
CA GLN A 169 14.10 5.09 -14.61
C GLN A 169 12.94 5.49 -15.54
N LEU A 170 12.08 4.54 -15.92
CA LEU A 170 10.89 4.84 -16.73
C LEU A 170 9.92 5.76 -15.98
N MET A 171 9.69 5.50 -14.70
CA MET A 171 8.81 6.32 -13.87
C MET A 171 9.39 7.73 -13.65
N GLU A 172 10.69 7.84 -13.39
CA GLU A 172 11.37 9.13 -13.27
C GLU A 172 11.35 9.92 -14.58
N ARG A 173 11.54 9.26 -15.72
CA ARG A 173 11.46 9.90 -17.04
C ARG A 173 10.05 10.41 -17.34
N TYR A 174 9.02 9.72 -16.88
CA TYR A 174 7.63 10.13 -17.11
C TYR A 174 7.24 11.41 -16.35
N VAL A 175 7.84 11.66 -15.19
CA VAL A 175 7.53 12.82 -14.34
C VAL A 175 8.50 14.01 -14.52
N LYS A 176 9.48 13.87 -15.41
CA LYS A 176 10.37 14.95 -15.87
C LYS A 176 9.75 15.64 -17.07
#